data_AF-A0AAE5XJ95-F1
#
_entry.id   AF-A0AAE5XJ95-F1
#
_cell.length_a   1.000
_cell.length_b   1.000
_cell.length_c   1.000
_cell.angle_alpha   90.00
_cell.angle_beta   90.00
_cell.angle_gamma   90.00
#
_symmetry.space_group_name_H-M   'P 1'
#
loop_
_entity.id
_entity.type
_entity.pdbx_description
1 polymer ?
#
loop_
_entity_poly.entity_id
_entity_poly.type
_entity_poly.pdbx_seq_one_letter_code
_entity_poly.pdbx_strand_id
1 'polypeptide(L)'
;MLKTKVLALAASCMVSTLSLNQIASANDRVAQVDVAQMAAAERSFYYPQRMNQYGRTDYIFIDATNGTQFCKEEGYNNSVGGSILCGEDESSYITFDWYQQQWVSKSTGSKNQCYPLYRTITCR
;
A
#
# COMPACT_ATOMS: atom_id res chain seq x y z
N MET A 1 28.93 80.28 -20.00
CA MET A 1 29.25 79.89 -21.40
C MET A 1 28.94 78.41 -21.57
N LEU A 2 28.08 78.09 -22.55
CA LEU A 2 27.69 76.75 -23.07
C LEU A 2 26.98 75.77 -22.09
N LYS A 3 25.98 74.98 -22.47
CA LYS A 3 24.93 75.04 -23.52
C LYS A 3 23.96 73.89 -23.14
N THR A 4 22.69 74.26 -23.07
CA THR A 4 21.43 73.48 -23.12
C THR A 4 21.52 72.05 -23.68
N LYS A 5 20.79 71.10 -23.05
CA LYS A 5 19.65 70.37 -23.67
C LYS A 5 18.97 69.43 -22.67
N VAL A 6 17.79 69.88 -22.20
CA VAL A 6 16.72 69.02 -21.69
C VAL A 6 16.12 68.30 -22.91
N LEU A 7 16.14 66.97 -22.92
CA LEU A 7 15.28 66.17 -23.79
C LEU A 7 14.20 65.55 -22.91
N ALA A 8 12.96 66.03 -23.11
CA ALA A 8 11.77 65.30 -22.73
C ALA A 8 11.59 64.15 -23.72
N LEU A 9 11.41 62.92 -23.23
CA LEU A 9 10.74 61.86 -23.97
C LEU A 9 9.42 61.56 -23.26
N ALA A 10 8.33 61.87 -23.95
CA ALA A 10 6.98 61.51 -23.54
C ALA A 10 6.64 60.09 -24.04
N ALA A 11 5.72 59.47 -23.31
CA ALA A 11 4.82 58.38 -23.72
C ALA A 11 5.44 57.00 -24.03
N SER A 12 5.11 56.01 -23.20
CA SER A 12 3.92 55.19 -23.47
C SER A 12 3.77 54.12 -22.39
N CYS A 13 2.52 53.90 -21.96
CA CYS A 13 2.12 52.77 -21.15
C CYS A 13 2.46 51.47 -21.86
N MET A 14 3.24 50.60 -21.23
CA MET A 14 3.05 49.16 -21.37
C MET A 14 3.17 48.56 -19.97
N VAL A 15 2.04 48.44 -19.29
CA VAL A 15 1.85 47.31 -18.38
C VAL A 15 2.03 46.09 -19.27
N SER A 16 3.20 45.44 -19.21
CA SER A 16 3.39 44.17 -19.87
C SER A 16 2.40 43.21 -19.23
N THR A 17 1.33 42.93 -19.95
CA THR A 17 0.48 41.78 -19.75
C THR A 17 1.38 40.55 -19.86
N LEU A 18 1.93 40.12 -18.73
CA LEU A 18 2.47 38.78 -18.59
C LEU A 18 1.29 37.86 -18.87
N SER A 19 1.34 37.29 -20.07
CA SER A 19 0.39 36.33 -20.60
C SER A 19 0.07 35.27 -19.55
N LEU A 20 -1.23 35.03 -19.31
CA LEU A 20 -1.75 33.95 -18.47
C LEU A 20 -1.19 32.57 -18.86
N ASN A 21 -0.57 32.43 -20.03
CA ASN A 21 -0.05 31.15 -20.52
C ASN A 21 1.28 30.72 -19.86
N GLN A 22 1.96 31.60 -19.11
CA GLN A 22 3.20 31.22 -18.40
C GLN A 22 2.99 30.73 -16.97
N ILE A 23 1.77 30.85 -16.41
CA ILE A 23 1.46 30.31 -15.07
C ILE A 23 0.93 28.86 -15.15
N ALA A 24 0.43 28.43 -16.31
CA ALA A 24 -0.09 27.07 -16.50
C ALA A 24 0.99 25.97 -16.50
N SER A 25 2.28 26.32 -16.64
CA SER A 25 3.37 25.34 -16.75
C SER A 25 4.15 25.09 -15.45
N ALA A 26 3.83 25.79 -14.36
CA ALA A 26 4.50 25.62 -13.07
C ALA A 26 3.71 24.73 -12.08
N ASN A 27 2.46 24.38 -12.38
CA ASN A 27 1.57 23.64 -11.48
C ASN A 27 1.44 22.13 -11.78
N ASP A 28 2.06 21.63 -12.85
CA ASP A 28 1.84 20.25 -13.30
C ASP A 28 2.95 19.26 -12.85
N ARG A 29 4.08 19.78 -12.32
CA ARG A 29 5.19 18.91 -11.85
C ARG A 29 5.13 18.54 -10.38
N VAL A 30 4.30 19.20 -9.58
CA VAL A 30 4.10 18.88 -8.16
C VAL A 30 2.91 17.95 -7.96
N ALA A 31 1.91 17.99 -8.85
CA ALA A 31 0.71 17.14 -8.77
C ALA A 31 0.91 15.71 -9.31
N GLN A 32 1.87 15.48 -10.21
CA GLN A 32 2.17 14.13 -10.74
C GLN A 32 3.01 13.25 -9.79
N VAL A 33 3.58 13.82 -8.73
CA VAL A 33 4.41 13.08 -7.77
C VAL A 33 3.57 12.31 -6.75
N ASP A 34 2.26 12.58 -6.62
CA ASP A 34 1.43 11.97 -5.58
C ASP A 34 0.51 10.83 -6.09
N VAL A 35 0.02 10.90 -7.32
CA VAL A 35 -0.98 9.91 -7.80
C VAL A 35 -0.34 8.60 -8.28
N ALA A 36 0.88 8.64 -8.81
CA ALA A 36 1.62 7.44 -9.19
C ALA A 36 2.39 6.81 -8.01
N GLN A 37 2.67 7.60 -6.95
CA GLN A 37 3.43 7.17 -5.78
C GLN A 37 2.56 6.52 -4.70
N MET A 38 1.22 6.65 -4.82
CA MET A 38 0.22 5.89 -4.06
C MET A 38 -0.26 4.64 -4.81
N ALA A 39 0.58 4.01 -5.65
CA ALA A 39 0.45 2.58 -5.87
C ALA A 39 0.48 1.93 -4.48
N ALA A 40 -0.68 1.45 -3.99
CA ALA A 40 -0.92 1.12 -2.58
C ALA A 40 0.34 0.53 -1.92
N ALA A 41 0.90 1.25 -0.95
CA ALA A 41 2.21 0.93 -0.41
C ALA A 41 2.18 -0.52 0.10
N GLU A 42 3.03 -1.37 -0.48
CA GLU A 42 3.11 -2.75 -0.03
C GLU A 42 3.64 -2.83 1.39
N ARG A 43 3.02 -3.67 2.21
CA ARG A 43 3.48 -3.93 3.57
C ARG A 43 3.61 -5.42 3.83
N SER A 44 4.77 -5.81 4.36
CA SER A 44 5.02 -7.18 4.78
C SER A 44 4.80 -7.34 6.28
N PHE A 45 4.01 -8.35 6.63
CA PHE A 45 3.74 -8.79 8.00
C PHE A 45 4.54 -10.06 8.26
N TYR A 46 5.34 -10.08 9.32
CA TYR A 46 6.18 -11.20 9.70
C TYR A 46 5.49 -12.05 10.76
N TYR A 47 5.55 -13.36 10.60
CA TYR A 47 4.91 -14.35 11.46
C TYR A 47 3.44 -14.03 11.75
N PRO A 48 2.62 -13.79 10.71
CA PRO A 48 1.23 -13.39 10.90
C PRO A 48 0.44 -14.50 11.60
N GLN A 49 -0.36 -14.08 12.57
CA GLN A 49 -1.22 -14.95 13.36
C GLN A 49 -2.62 -14.37 13.43
N ARG A 50 -3.60 -15.25 13.65
CA ARG A 50 -4.99 -14.86 13.88
C ARG A 50 -5.58 -15.65 15.03
N MET A 51 -6.62 -15.07 15.63
CA MET A 51 -7.33 -15.66 16.75
C MET A 51 -8.57 -16.37 16.21
N ASN A 52 -8.78 -17.62 16.61
CA ASN A 52 -10.01 -18.34 16.28
C ASN A 52 -11.18 -17.91 17.17
N GLN A 53 -12.38 -18.43 16.89
CA GLN A 53 -13.61 -18.16 17.64
C GLN A 53 -13.56 -18.55 19.13
N TYR A 54 -12.55 -19.30 19.56
CA TYR A 54 -12.35 -19.74 20.94
C TYR A 54 -11.25 -18.96 21.67
N GLY A 55 -10.70 -17.90 21.07
CA GLY A 55 -9.66 -17.07 21.68
C GLY A 55 -8.24 -17.62 21.55
N ARG A 56 -8.02 -18.67 20.74
CA ARG A 56 -6.68 -19.24 20.50
C ARG A 56 -6.02 -18.57 19.31
N THR A 57 -4.83 -18.03 19.52
CA THR A 57 -3.99 -17.43 18.47
C THR A 57 -2.99 -18.44 17.96
N ASP A 58 -2.90 -18.60 16.64
CA ASP A 58 -1.86 -19.43 16.00
C ASP A 58 -1.53 -18.93 14.59
N TYR A 59 -0.54 -19.55 13.95
CA TYR A 59 -0.12 -19.27 12.58
C TYR A 59 -1.20 -19.60 11.57
N ILE A 60 -1.12 -18.96 10.41
CA ILE A 60 -2.13 -19.03 9.36
C ILE A 60 -1.66 -19.96 8.24
N PHE A 61 -2.51 -20.87 7.78
CA PHE A 61 -2.26 -21.69 6.59
C PHE A 61 -2.09 -20.83 5.34
N ILE A 62 -1.18 -21.25 4.46
CA ILE A 62 -1.02 -20.64 3.15
C ILE A 62 -2.13 -21.10 2.23
N ASP A 63 -3.01 -20.17 1.93
CA ASP A 63 -3.87 -20.18 0.75
C ASP A 63 -4.24 -18.74 0.37
N ALA A 64 -4.83 -18.57 -0.82
CA ALA A 64 -5.22 -17.27 -1.35
C ALA A 64 -6.30 -16.59 -0.50
N THR A 65 -7.26 -17.36 0.04
CA THR A 65 -8.35 -16.85 0.86
C THR A 65 -7.83 -16.25 2.16
N ASN A 66 -6.99 -16.98 2.87
CA ASN A 66 -6.39 -16.59 4.15
C ASN A 66 -5.49 -15.36 3.98
N GLY A 67 -4.64 -15.35 2.95
CA GLY A 67 -3.77 -14.20 2.67
C GLY A 67 -4.58 -12.94 2.37
N THR A 68 -5.57 -13.06 1.49
CA THR A 68 -6.46 -11.94 1.14
C THR A 68 -7.23 -11.43 2.34
N GLN A 69 -7.82 -12.34 3.12
CA GLN A 69 -8.62 -11.98 4.29
C GLN A 69 -7.76 -11.31 5.36
N PHE A 70 -6.58 -11.86 5.65
CA PHE A 70 -5.63 -11.23 6.56
C PHE A 70 -5.33 -9.79 6.13
N CYS A 71 -5.00 -9.58 4.85
CA CYS A 71 -4.70 -8.26 4.32
C CYS A 71 -5.89 -7.29 4.43
N LYS A 72 -7.12 -7.76 4.19
CA LYS A 72 -8.34 -6.95 4.37
C LYS A 72 -8.53 -6.48 5.80
N GLU A 73 -8.28 -7.36 6.77
CA GLU A 73 -8.35 -7.00 8.19
C GLU A 73 -7.26 -6.02 8.61
N GLU A 74 -6.11 -6.02 7.93
CA GLU A 74 -5.04 -5.04 8.11
C GLU A 74 -5.25 -3.74 7.30
N GLY A 75 -6.36 -3.62 6.55
CA GLY A 75 -6.71 -2.42 5.78
C GLY A 75 -6.22 -2.38 4.32
N TYR A 76 -5.81 -3.52 3.75
CA TYR A 76 -5.34 -3.66 2.37
C TYR A 76 -6.35 -4.43 1.50
N ASN A 77 -6.20 -4.37 0.17
CA ASN A 77 -7.16 -5.01 -0.73
C ASN A 77 -6.87 -6.51 -0.91
N ASN A 78 -5.59 -6.87 -1.01
CA ASN A 78 -5.18 -8.22 -1.35
C ASN A 78 -3.80 -8.61 -0.79
N SER A 79 -3.54 -9.92 -0.70
CA SER A 79 -2.18 -10.44 -0.58
C SER A 79 -1.53 -10.51 -1.95
N VAL A 80 -0.31 -9.98 -2.04
CA VAL A 80 0.50 -9.95 -3.28
C VAL A 80 1.74 -10.84 -3.20
N GLY A 81 2.03 -11.40 -2.02
CA GLY A 81 3.18 -12.25 -1.85
C GLY A 81 3.38 -12.72 -0.41
N GLY A 82 4.46 -13.45 -0.20
CA GLY A 82 4.80 -13.99 1.10
C GLY A 82 5.86 -15.08 1.04
N SER A 83 6.20 -15.59 2.21
CA SER A 83 7.13 -16.70 2.37
C SER A 83 6.57 -17.74 3.32
N ILE A 84 7.13 -18.95 3.27
CA ILE A 84 6.60 -20.13 3.95
C ILE A 84 7.44 -20.44 5.21
N LEU A 85 6.76 -20.92 6.24
CA LEU A 85 7.36 -21.75 7.29
C LEU A 85 6.66 -23.11 7.31
N CYS A 86 7.39 -24.15 7.72
CA CYS A 86 6.83 -25.48 7.89
C CYS A 86 6.19 -25.60 9.27
N GLY A 87 4.90 -25.91 9.30
CA GLY A 87 4.20 -26.37 10.49
C GLY A 87 4.44 -27.85 10.75
N GLU A 88 4.29 -28.23 12.01
CA GLU A 88 4.44 -29.59 12.54
C GLU A 88 3.23 -30.47 12.15
N ASP A 89 3.47 -31.78 12.15
CA ASP A 89 2.39 -32.76 12.11
C ASP A 89 1.65 -32.82 13.46
N GLU A 90 0.48 -33.45 13.45
CA GLU A 90 -0.36 -33.67 14.64
C GLU A 90 -0.70 -32.39 15.43
N SER A 91 -0.70 -31.26 14.73
CA SER A 91 -0.91 -29.92 15.24
C SER A 91 -2.19 -29.31 14.68
N SER A 92 -2.50 -28.07 15.06
CA SER A 92 -3.57 -27.30 14.46
C SER A 92 -3.18 -25.84 14.26
N TYR A 93 -3.58 -25.28 13.13
CA TYR A 93 -3.28 -23.91 12.73
C TYR A 93 -4.54 -23.21 12.25
N ILE A 94 -4.44 -21.93 11.94
CA ILE A 94 -5.58 -21.07 11.64
C ILE A 94 -5.86 -21.03 10.15
N THR A 95 -7.13 -21.12 9.79
CA THR A 95 -7.65 -20.96 8.42
C THR A 95 -8.91 -20.11 8.47
N PHE A 96 -9.18 -19.34 7.42
CA PHE A 96 -10.41 -18.59 7.31
C PHE A 96 -11.52 -19.46 6.71
N ASP A 97 -12.63 -19.61 7.44
CA ASP A 97 -13.86 -20.19 6.91
C ASP A 97 -14.65 -19.09 6.20
N TRP A 98 -14.63 -19.11 4.86
CA TRP A 98 -15.35 -18.14 4.04
C TRP A 98 -16.87 -18.21 4.21
N TYR A 99 -17.44 -19.37 4.53
CA TYR A 99 -18.89 -19.51 4.68
C TYR A 99 -19.37 -18.87 5.99
N GLN A 100 -18.60 -19.08 7.06
CA GLN A 100 -18.93 -18.53 8.37
C GLN A 100 -18.29 -17.15 8.62
N GLN A 101 -17.48 -16.66 7.67
CA GLN A 101 -16.76 -15.39 7.75
C GLN A 101 -15.93 -15.26 9.04
N GLN A 102 -15.26 -16.35 9.45
CA GLN A 102 -14.49 -16.38 10.70
C GLN A 102 -13.22 -17.23 10.60
N TRP A 103 -12.24 -16.90 11.44
CA TRP A 103 -11.03 -17.70 11.62
C TRP A 103 -11.33 -18.92 12.48
N VAL A 104 -10.94 -20.10 11.99
CA VAL A 104 -11.14 -21.38 12.66
C VAL A 104 -9.83 -22.16 12.76
N SER A 105 -9.77 -23.09 13.70
CA SER A 105 -8.65 -24.02 13.79
C SER A 105 -8.85 -25.20 12.84
N LYS A 106 -7.80 -25.57 12.11
CA LYS A 106 -7.76 -26.72 11.20
C LYS A 106 -6.58 -27.61 11.60
N SER A 107 -6.87 -28.89 11.82
CA SER A 107 -5.85 -29.89 12.16
C SER A 107 -4.99 -30.22 10.94
N THR A 108 -3.70 -30.41 11.16
CA THR A 108 -2.76 -30.93 10.15
C THR A 108 -2.93 -32.45 9.96
N GLY A 109 -3.43 -33.17 10.96
CA GLY A 109 -3.46 -34.64 10.97
C GLY A 109 -2.05 -35.25 10.96
N SER A 110 -1.95 -36.56 10.71
CA SER A 110 -0.71 -37.33 10.87
C SER A 110 -0.11 -37.78 9.54
N LYS A 111 0.07 -36.86 8.57
CA LYS A 111 0.67 -37.20 7.26
C LYS A 111 2.20 -37.07 7.23
N ASN A 112 2.82 -36.63 8.33
CA ASN A 112 4.26 -36.42 8.46
C ASN A 112 4.86 -35.64 7.28
N GLN A 113 4.32 -34.45 7.01
CA GLN A 113 4.71 -33.59 5.90
C GLN A 113 4.83 -32.14 6.39
N CYS A 114 5.53 -31.30 5.64
CA CYS A 114 5.55 -29.87 5.91
C CYS A 114 4.18 -29.26 5.58
N TYR A 115 3.53 -28.68 6.59
CA TYR A 115 2.28 -27.93 6.40
C TYR A 115 2.62 -26.46 6.12
N PRO A 116 2.24 -25.90 4.96
CA PRO A 116 2.66 -24.57 4.58
C PRO A 116 1.90 -23.52 5.39
N LEU A 117 2.62 -22.77 6.22
CA LEU A 117 2.11 -21.66 7.02
C LEU A 117 2.81 -20.37 6.60
N TYR A 118 2.13 -19.24 6.73
CA TYR A 118 2.73 -17.95 6.39
C TYR A 118 3.84 -17.59 7.38
N ARG A 119 5.07 -17.48 6.88
CA ARG A 119 6.17 -16.77 7.55
C ARG A 119 6.07 -15.28 7.31
N THR A 120 5.72 -14.89 6.09
CA THR A 120 5.40 -13.49 5.77
C THR A 120 4.17 -13.41 4.88
N ILE A 121 3.34 -12.39 5.07
CA ILE A 121 2.28 -11.99 4.13
C ILE A 121 2.59 -10.57 3.68
N THR A 122 2.65 -10.33 2.37
CA THR A 122 2.79 -9.00 1.78
C THR A 122 1.44 -8.54 1.26
N CYS A 123 0.95 -7.40 1.75
CA CYS A 123 -0.36 -6.85 1.44
C CYS A 123 -0.26 -5.60 0.57
N ARG A 124 -1.27 -5.39 -0.27
CA ARG A 124 -1.44 -4.22 -1.15
C ARG A 124 -2.92 -3.86 -1.27
#